data_AF-A0A7I7VWC6-F1
#
_entry.id   AF-A0A7I7VWC6-F1
#
_cell.length_a   1.000
_cell.length_b   1.000
_cell.length_c   1.000
_cell.angle_alpha   90.00
_cell.angle_beta   90.00
_cell.angle_gamma   90.00
#
_symmetry.space_group_name_H-M   'P 1'
#
loop_
_entity.id
_entity.type
_entity.pdbx_description
1 polymer ?
#
loop_
_entity_poly.entity_id
_entity_poly.type
_entity_poly.pdbx_seq_one_letter_code
_entity_poly.pdbx_strand_id
1 'polypeptide(L)'
;MVGGSGLSNQDKGSPGGLPVSVMEPGRFLKLFYDPIAYDIQTKTKLYLHILRIDAGDFDLKALFNELSNISLTYVLSRQNVEKYLADPSRMMEFANKVRSQFKPPDPNAGEGGELLLYSFLEAHLGAPKILSKMELKTSTAHYIHGSDGVHLLEVAPGDYQLIFGESKMYGDAKDRPGTSVRRGLKAAFKSIGDLHEAGLGFDTWLVESELLKETLDAEQVKALAAILLPPASGEGSAQKSNDFGIFVGYELDVVAYPFGDHTREEIAQYLRGLAQDLIAAEIEAIKDEIKTRGLGGYCFHLYAVPFLKRHVNGTVKGIEDARVDLATELSGRAENAR
;
A
#
# COMPACT_ATOMS: atom_id res chain seq x y z
N MET A 1 -42.61 13.86 -11.86
CA MET A 1 -42.04 12.73 -12.64
C MET A 1 -41.05 13.28 -13.65
N VAL A 2 -39.76 13.21 -13.33
CA VAL A 2 -38.60 13.15 -14.25
C VAL A 2 -37.52 12.59 -13.32
N GLY A 3 -37.10 11.33 -13.38
CA GLY A 3 -36.53 10.64 -14.52
C GLY A 3 -35.07 10.36 -14.16
N GLY A 4 -34.86 9.39 -13.26
CA GLY A 4 -33.52 9.01 -12.77
C GLY A 4 -32.76 8.26 -13.85
N SER A 5 -31.57 8.75 -14.19
CA SER A 5 -30.61 8.05 -15.02
C SER A 5 -29.56 7.39 -14.11
N GLY A 6 -29.70 6.08 -13.93
CA GLY A 6 -28.68 5.25 -13.31
C GLY A 6 -27.41 5.27 -14.14
N LEU A 7 -26.29 5.58 -13.51
CA LEU A 7 -24.96 5.31 -14.04
C LEU A 7 -24.70 3.81 -13.90
N SER A 8 -24.81 3.10 -15.01
CA SER A 8 -24.39 1.71 -15.14
C SER A 8 -22.87 1.64 -15.12
N ASN A 9 -22.30 1.09 -14.05
CA ASN A 9 -20.93 0.60 -14.03
C ASN A 9 -20.85 -0.64 -14.96
N GLN A 10 -20.42 -0.42 -16.19
CA GLN A 10 -19.81 -1.46 -17.01
C GLN A 10 -18.44 -0.96 -17.43
N ASP A 11 -17.47 -1.16 -16.56
CA ASP A 11 -16.07 -1.10 -16.93
C ASP A 11 -15.74 -2.42 -17.64
N LYS A 12 -15.91 -2.44 -18.96
CA LYS A 12 -15.44 -3.54 -19.79
C LYS A 12 -13.93 -3.36 -19.94
N GLY A 13 -13.18 -4.12 -19.14
CA GLY A 13 -11.73 -4.13 -19.15
C GLY A 13 -11.14 -4.24 -20.56
N SER A 14 -10.07 -3.51 -20.78
CA SER A 14 -9.23 -3.60 -21.97
C SER A 14 -8.80 -5.05 -22.21
N PRO A 15 -8.76 -5.53 -23.46
CA PRO A 15 -8.32 -6.89 -23.77
C PRO A 15 -6.83 -7.03 -23.48
N GLY A 16 -6.47 -7.40 -22.24
CA GLY A 16 -5.09 -7.60 -21.79
C GLY A 16 -4.81 -7.21 -20.33
N GLY A 17 -5.65 -6.39 -19.69
CA GLY A 17 -5.41 -5.90 -18.32
C GLY A 17 -6.12 -6.74 -17.25
N LEU A 18 -5.41 -7.13 -16.21
CA LEU A 18 -6.04 -7.59 -14.96
C LEU A 18 -6.89 -6.45 -14.38
N PRO A 19 -8.12 -6.68 -13.88
CA PRO A 19 -8.85 -5.67 -13.14
C PRO A 19 -8.21 -5.44 -11.77
N VAL A 20 -8.43 -4.29 -11.12
CA VAL A 20 -8.03 -4.11 -9.72
C VAL A 20 -8.74 -5.14 -8.82
N SER A 21 -8.08 -5.60 -7.75
CA SER A 21 -8.70 -6.53 -6.79
C SER A 21 -9.58 -5.81 -5.78
N VAL A 22 -9.23 -4.58 -5.41
CA VAL A 22 -10.03 -3.79 -4.45
C VAL A 22 -11.41 -3.54 -5.06
N MET A 23 -12.45 -4.02 -4.38
CA MET A 23 -13.83 -4.01 -4.91
C MET A 23 -14.43 -2.60 -4.99
N GLU A 24 -14.12 -1.74 -4.04
CA GLU A 24 -14.67 -0.38 -3.94
C GLU A 24 -13.56 0.66 -3.69
N PRO A 25 -12.67 0.93 -4.67
CA PRO A 25 -11.54 1.84 -4.52
C PRO A 25 -11.92 3.20 -3.94
N GLY A 26 -13.09 3.72 -4.34
CA GLY A 26 -13.58 5.01 -3.91
C GLY A 26 -13.88 5.11 -2.41
N ARG A 27 -14.16 4.01 -1.70
CA ARG A 27 -14.36 4.05 -0.24
C ARG A 27 -13.06 4.38 0.49
N PHE A 28 -11.96 3.75 0.07
CA PHE A 28 -10.63 4.00 0.62
C PHE A 28 -10.17 5.44 0.35
N LEU A 29 -10.25 5.88 -0.91
CA LEU A 29 -9.76 7.22 -1.29
C LEU A 29 -10.51 8.36 -0.58
N LYS A 30 -11.81 8.20 -0.32
CA LYS A 30 -12.64 9.21 0.38
C LYS A 30 -12.24 9.45 1.84
N LEU A 31 -11.49 8.53 2.45
CA LEU A 31 -10.97 8.70 3.80
C LEU A 31 -9.91 9.81 3.90
N PHE A 32 -9.35 10.21 2.77
CA PHE A 32 -8.31 11.22 2.68
C PHE A 32 -8.87 12.53 2.10
N TYR A 33 -8.15 13.63 2.33
CA TYR A 33 -8.24 14.79 1.45
C TYR A 33 -7.63 14.46 0.08
N ASP A 34 -7.89 15.29 -0.93
CA ASP A 34 -7.22 15.14 -2.23
C ASP A 34 -5.70 15.14 -2.03
N PRO A 35 -4.98 14.19 -2.66
CA PRO A 35 -3.56 14.02 -2.42
C PRO A 35 -2.75 15.21 -2.94
N ILE A 36 -1.68 15.53 -2.21
CA ILE A 36 -0.70 16.52 -2.66
C ILE A 36 0.42 15.76 -3.36
N ALA A 37 0.63 16.05 -4.64
CA ALA A 37 1.63 15.39 -5.45
C ALA A 37 2.92 16.23 -5.56
N TYR A 38 4.06 15.58 -5.37
CA TYR A 38 5.39 16.15 -5.53
C TYR A 38 6.14 15.41 -6.65
N ASP A 39 6.61 16.16 -7.64
CA ASP A 39 7.49 15.62 -8.67
C ASP A 39 8.92 15.47 -8.11
N ILE A 40 9.36 14.24 -7.92
CA ILE A 40 10.70 13.93 -7.44
C ILE A 40 11.66 13.87 -8.63
N GLN A 41 11.26 13.17 -9.69
CA GLN A 41 11.97 13.06 -10.97
C GLN A 41 10.93 12.91 -12.09
N THR A 42 11.36 12.97 -13.36
CA THR A 42 10.45 12.86 -14.53
C THR A 42 9.50 11.67 -14.48
N LYS A 43 9.94 10.56 -13.88
CA LYS A 43 9.23 9.29 -13.77
C LYS A 43 8.92 8.90 -12.31
N THR A 44 9.04 9.82 -11.36
CA THR A 44 8.85 9.52 -9.94
C THR A 44 8.02 10.59 -9.27
N LYS A 45 6.92 10.16 -8.65
CA LYS A 45 6.02 11.03 -7.89
C LYS A 45 5.87 10.53 -6.46
N LEU A 46 5.72 11.49 -5.55
CA LEU A 46 5.31 11.25 -4.17
C LEU A 46 3.93 11.84 -3.94
N TYR A 47 3.01 11.02 -3.44
CA TYR A 47 1.66 11.42 -3.06
C TYR A 47 1.55 11.46 -1.53
N LEU A 48 1.31 12.66 -0.99
CA LEU A 48 0.98 12.85 0.42
C LEU A 48 -0.53 12.72 0.58
N HIS A 49 -0.95 11.67 1.28
CA HIS A 49 -2.34 11.41 1.63
C HIS A 49 -2.56 11.72 3.11
N ILE A 50 -3.39 12.72 3.39
CA ILE A 50 -3.74 13.13 4.75
C ILE A 50 -5.17 12.68 5.03
N LEU A 51 -5.37 11.90 6.09
CA LEU A 51 -6.70 11.46 6.53
C LEU A 51 -7.58 12.67 6.86
N ARG A 52 -8.89 12.50 6.71
CA ARG A 52 -9.86 13.49 7.22
C ARG A 52 -9.63 13.70 8.71
N ILE A 53 -9.67 14.97 9.09
CA ILE A 53 -9.46 15.41 10.46
C ILE A 53 -10.82 15.61 11.12
N ASP A 54 -11.06 14.91 12.22
CA ASP A 54 -12.23 15.09 13.08
C ASP A 54 -11.78 15.33 14.52
N ALA A 55 -12.40 16.31 15.19
CA ALA A 55 -12.04 16.73 16.55
C ALA A 55 -10.53 16.91 16.82
N GLY A 56 -9.77 17.36 15.81
CA GLY A 56 -8.32 17.57 15.91
C GLY A 56 -7.47 16.30 15.80
N ASP A 57 -8.06 15.20 15.34
CA ASP A 57 -7.43 13.90 15.19
C ASP A 57 -7.66 13.32 13.79
N PHE A 58 -6.82 12.38 13.37
CA PHE A 58 -7.06 11.62 12.13
C PHE A 58 -8.09 10.52 12.39
N ASP A 59 -9.04 10.34 11.47
CA ASP A 59 -10.06 9.28 11.60
C ASP A 59 -9.48 7.88 11.28
N LEU A 60 -8.64 7.39 12.21
CA LEU A 60 -8.03 6.07 12.13
C LEU A 60 -9.05 4.95 12.24
N LYS A 61 -10.18 5.18 12.92
CA LYS A 61 -11.25 4.19 13.01
C LYS A 61 -11.86 3.90 11.65
N ALA A 62 -12.19 4.94 10.87
CA ALA A 62 -12.70 4.76 9.51
C ALA A 62 -11.65 4.11 8.61
N LEU A 63 -10.38 4.49 8.75
CA LEU A 63 -9.27 3.83 8.04
C LEU A 63 -9.20 2.34 8.35
N PHE A 64 -9.13 1.97 9.63
CA PHE A 64 -8.94 0.57 10.02
C PHE A 64 -10.14 -0.29 9.61
N ASN A 65 -11.36 0.24 9.69
CA ASN A 65 -12.55 -0.45 9.19
C ASN A 65 -12.46 -0.73 7.67
N GLU A 66 -12.04 0.25 6.87
CA GLU A 66 -11.93 0.04 5.42
C GLU A 66 -10.75 -0.86 5.07
N LEU A 67 -9.63 -0.77 5.77
CA LEU A 67 -8.52 -1.71 5.62
C LEU A 67 -8.96 -3.14 5.97
N SER A 68 -9.77 -3.34 7.01
CA SER A 68 -10.38 -4.64 7.31
C SER A 68 -11.26 -5.15 6.16
N ASN A 69 -12.01 -4.28 5.47
CA ASN A 69 -12.77 -4.68 4.29
C ASN A 69 -11.84 -5.08 3.13
N ILE A 70 -10.79 -4.31 2.89
CA ILE A 70 -9.79 -4.54 1.84
C ILE A 70 -8.93 -5.78 2.13
N SER A 71 -8.77 -6.14 3.40
CA SER A 71 -7.95 -7.28 3.82
C SER A 71 -8.34 -8.59 3.15
N LEU A 72 -9.62 -8.75 2.76
CA LEU A 72 -10.11 -9.90 2.01
C LEU A 72 -9.34 -10.10 0.70
N THR A 73 -9.20 -9.05 -0.09
CA THR A 73 -8.57 -9.10 -1.42
C THR A 73 -7.05 -8.95 -1.33
N TYR A 74 -6.54 -8.44 -0.22
CA TYR A 74 -5.11 -8.50 0.08
C TYR A 74 -4.66 -9.93 0.40
N VAL A 75 -5.37 -10.62 1.30
CA VAL A 75 -4.98 -11.94 1.82
C VAL A 75 -5.26 -13.07 0.83
N LEU A 76 -6.28 -12.94 0.00
CA LEU A 76 -6.74 -14.00 -0.89
C LEU A 76 -6.48 -13.69 -2.36
N SER A 77 -6.22 -14.74 -3.13
CA SER A 77 -6.24 -14.69 -4.59
C SER A 77 -7.65 -14.43 -5.12
N ARG A 78 -7.77 -13.94 -6.36
CA ARG A 78 -9.09 -13.69 -6.97
C ARG A 78 -9.95 -14.94 -7.03
N GLN A 79 -9.35 -16.09 -7.33
CA GLN A 79 -10.07 -17.37 -7.32
C GLN A 79 -10.70 -17.70 -5.96
N ASN A 80 -9.99 -17.42 -4.87
CA ASN A 80 -10.53 -17.67 -3.54
C ASN A 80 -11.61 -16.64 -3.19
N VAL A 81 -11.45 -15.38 -3.59
CA VAL A 81 -12.49 -14.35 -3.45
C VAL A 81 -13.77 -14.76 -4.19
N GLU A 82 -13.68 -15.18 -5.46
CA GLU A 82 -14.84 -15.62 -6.23
C GLU A 82 -15.56 -16.83 -5.61
N LYS A 83 -14.80 -17.85 -5.17
CA LYS A 83 -15.36 -19.00 -4.46
C LYS A 83 -16.15 -18.57 -3.21
N TYR A 84 -15.69 -17.52 -2.53
CA TYR A 84 -16.32 -17.01 -1.31
C TYR A 84 -17.53 -16.12 -1.61
N LEU A 85 -17.49 -15.32 -2.67
CA LEU A 85 -18.65 -14.55 -3.13
C LEU A 85 -19.78 -15.45 -3.66
N ALA A 86 -19.45 -16.63 -4.17
CA ALA A 86 -20.44 -17.61 -4.65
C ALA A 86 -21.28 -18.26 -3.52
N ASP A 87 -20.81 -18.24 -2.27
CA ASP A 87 -21.55 -18.76 -1.11
C ASP A 87 -21.52 -17.78 0.08
N PRO A 88 -22.38 -16.75 0.07
CA PRO A 88 -22.46 -15.77 1.16
C PRO A 88 -22.82 -16.36 2.52
N SER A 89 -23.39 -17.57 2.58
CA SER A 89 -23.78 -18.21 3.85
C SER A 89 -22.56 -18.55 4.73
N ARG A 90 -21.37 -18.66 4.12
CA ARG A 90 -20.10 -18.97 4.79
C ARG A 90 -19.22 -17.75 5.03
N MET A 91 -19.74 -16.54 4.83
CA MET A 91 -18.97 -15.29 4.95
C MET A 91 -18.20 -15.17 6.27
N MET A 92 -18.78 -15.59 7.39
CA MET A 92 -18.12 -15.56 8.70
C MET A 92 -16.92 -16.51 8.79
N GLU A 93 -17.01 -17.69 8.18
CA GLU A 93 -15.88 -18.64 8.10
C GLU A 93 -14.71 -18.01 7.33
N PHE A 94 -15.02 -17.31 6.22
CA PHE A 94 -14.03 -16.63 5.39
C PHE A 94 -13.40 -15.44 6.09
N ALA A 95 -14.20 -14.60 6.74
CA ALA A 95 -13.69 -13.49 7.53
C ALA A 95 -12.75 -13.98 8.65
N ASN A 96 -13.12 -15.06 9.35
CA ASN A 96 -12.26 -15.66 10.37
C ASN A 96 -10.97 -16.24 9.79
N LYS A 97 -11.03 -16.85 8.60
CA LYS A 97 -9.84 -17.34 7.88
C LYS A 97 -8.92 -16.20 7.47
N VAL A 98 -9.43 -15.06 7.01
CA VAL A 98 -8.62 -13.89 6.69
C VAL A 98 -7.93 -13.34 7.94
N ARG A 99 -8.69 -13.14 9.03
CA ARG A 99 -8.18 -12.67 10.32
C ARG A 99 -7.10 -13.56 10.92
N SER A 100 -7.20 -14.88 10.74
CA SER A 100 -6.22 -15.81 11.28
C SER A 100 -4.87 -15.76 10.56
N GLN A 101 -4.82 -15.23 9.33
CA GLN A 101 -3.56 -15.08 8.59
C GLN A 101 -2.71 -13.92 9.11
N PHE A 102 -3.34 -12.84 9.58
CA PHE A 102 -2.61 -11.74 10.19
C PHE A 102 -1.90 -12.19 11.47
N LYS A 103 -0.74 -11.62 11.77
CA LYS A 103 -0.07 -11.86 13.04
C LYS A 103 -0.84 -11.16 14.18
N PRO A 104 -0.82 -11.73 15.40
CA PRO A 104 -1.19 -10.97 16.58
C PRO A 104 -0.38 -9.67 16.68
N PRO A 105 -0.89 -8.65 17.38
CA PRO A 105 -0.16 -7.41 17.56
C PRO A 105 1.21 -7.65 18.19
N ASP A 106 2.24 -7.16 17.52
CA ASP A 106 3.61 -7.12 18.04
C ASP A 106 4.33 -5.84 17.54
N PRO A 107 5.36 -5.34 18.25
CA PRO A 107 6.06 -4.10 17.84
C PRO A 107 6.74 -4.16 16.46
N ASN A 108 6.93 -5.35 15.90
CA ASN A 108 7.51 -5.60 14.58
C ASN A 108 6.44 -5.95 13.53
N ALA A 109 5.14 -5.83 13.86
CA ALA A 109 4.06 -6.07 12.93
C ALA A 109 4.10 -5.03 11.80
N GLY A 110 4.49 -5.47 10.61
CA GLY A 110 4.57 -4.66 9.40
C GLY A 110 3.34 -4.77 8.50
N GLU A 111 2.48 -5.76 8.73
CA GLU A 111 1.39 -6.16 7.83
C GLU A 111 0.36 -5.06 7.55
N GLY A 112 0.16 -4.14 8.51
CA GLY A 112 -0.69 -2.96 8.31
C GLY A 112 -0.12 -1.98 7.28
N GLY A 113 1.20 -1.78 7.27
CA GLY A 113 1.88 -0.96 6.26
C GLY A 113 1.86 -1.61 4.87
N GLU A 114 2.01 -2.95 4.83
CA GLU A 114 1.90 -3.73 3.59
C GLU A 114 0.49 -3.59 2.98
N LEU A 115 -0.55 -3.71 3.82
CA LEU A 115 -1.94 -3.56 3.42
C LEU A 115 -2.28 -2.13 2.96
N LEU A 116 -1.70 -1.11 3.60
CA LEU A 116 -1.83 0.29 3.16
C LEU A 116 -1.20 0.50 1.79
N LEU A 117 0.01 -0.01 1.56
CA LEU A 117 0.66 0.07 0.25
C LEU A 117 -0.16 -0.63 -0.83
N TYR A 118 -0.60 -1.87 -0.58
CA TYR A 118 -1.51 -2.60 -1.46
C TYR A 118 -2.75 -1.76 -1.80
N SER A 119 -3.38 -1.15 -0.79
CA SER A 119 -4.57 -0.32 -0.97
C SER A 119 -4.30 0.88 -1.87
N PHE A 120 -3.16 1.56 -1.72
CA PHE A 120 -2.79 2.69 -2.59
C PHE A 120 -2.46 2.25 -4.02
N LEU A 121 -1.70 1.17 -4.20
CA LEU A 121 -1.36 0.66 -5.54
C LEU A 121 -2.62 0.24 -6.29
N GLU A 122 -3.57 -0.43 -5.64
CA GLU A 122 -4.82 -0.83 -6.28
C GLU A 122 -5.79 0.34 -6.46
N ALA A 123 -6.07 1.10 -5.40
CA ALA A 123 -7.16 2.07 -5.42
C ALA A 123 -6.76 3.43 -5.99
N HIS A 124 -5.52 3.88 -5.78
CA HIS A 124 -5.04 5.18 -6.26
C HIS A 124 -4.29 5.06 -7.59
N LEU A 125 -3.32 4.14 -7.69
CA LEU A 125 -2.55 3.97 -8.92
C LEU A 125 -3.30 3.19 -10.00
N GLY A 126 -4.25 2.35 -9.60
CA GLY A 126 -4.92 1.44 -10.53
C GLY A 126 -3.99 0.33 -11.02
N ALA A 127 -3.04 -0.11 -10.18
CA ALA A 127 -2.13 -1.20 -10.44
C ALA A 127 -2.65 -2.50 -9.79
N PRO A 128 -3.32 -3.38 -10.55
CA PRO A 128 -3.76 -4.68 -10.09
C PRO A 128 -2.68 -5.48 -9.37
N LYS A 129 -3.04 -6.09 -8.25
CA LYS A 129 -2.20 -7.11 -7.60
C LYS A 129 -2.04 -8.30 -8.51
N ILE A 130 -0.79 -8.74 -8.63
CA ILE A 130 -0.39 -10.07 -9.09
C ILE A 130 -0.26 -11.00 -7.88
N LEU A 131 0.38 -10.52 -6.81
CA LEU A 131 0.68 -11.32 -5.63
C LEU A 131 0.84 -10.44 -4.40
N SER A 132 0.27 -10.84 -3.26
CA SER A 132 0.59 -10.23 -1.97
C SER A 132 1.58 -11.08 -1.17
N LYS A 133 2.30 -10.44 -0.24
CA LYS A 133 3.14 -11.16 0.72
C LYS A 133 2.36 -12.17 1.57
N MET A 134 1.07 -11.93 1.80
CA MET A 134 0.21 -12.84 2.56
C MET A 134 -0.05 -14.15 1.80
N GLU A 135 -0.23 -14.09 0.49
CA GLU A 135 -0.38 -15.29 -0.34
C GLU A 135 0.91 -16.13 -0.34
N LEU A 136 2.07 -15.47 -0.40
CA LEU A 136 3.38 -16.10 -0.32
C LEU A 136 3.65 -16.81 1.02
N LYS A 137 3.27 -16.21 2.17
CA LYS A 137 3.44 -16.82 3.50
C LYS A 137 2.72 -18.19 3.62
N THR A 138 1.70 -18.43 2.80
CA THR A 138 0.92 -19.68 2.81
C THR A 138 1.40 -20.72 1.80
N SER A 139 2.32 -20.36 0.90
CA SER A 139 2.94 -21.27 -0.06
C SER A 139 4.30 -21.74 0.47
N THR A 140 4.48 -23.06 0.63
CA THR A 140 5.72 -23.66 1.17
C THR A 140 6.89 -23.65 0.19
N ALA A 141 6.70 -23.10 -1.03
CA ALA A 141 7.67 -23.13 -2.10
C ALA A 141 8.10 -21.70 -2.49
N HIS A 142 9.28 -21.33 -2.00
CA HIS A 142 10.12 -20.20 -2.42
C HIS A 142 9.58 -18.78 -2.19
N TYR A 143 10.39 -18.02 -1.46
CA TYR A 143 10.09 -16.69 -0.95
C TYR A 143 10.61 -15.65 -1.96
N ILE A 144 9.75 -14.75 -2.45
CA ILE A 144 10.27 -13.50 -3.05
C ILE A 144 10.91 -12.73 -1.90
N HIS A 145 12.23 -12.75 -1.85
CA HIS A 145 12.97 -12.03 -0.82
C HIS A 145 12.70 -10.53 -0.95
N GLY A 146 11.97 -9.97 0.03
CA GLY A 146 12.01 -8.55 0.33
C GLY A 146 10.95 -7.66 -0.30
N SER A 147 9.90 -8.19 -0.96
CA SER A 147 8.78 -7.36 -1.43
C SER A 147 7.48 -7.62 -0.65
N ASP A 148 6.74 -6.55 -0.38
CA ASP A 148 5.44 -6.58 0.31
C ASP A 148 4.27 -6.96 -0.62
N GLY A 149 4.51 -6.96 -1.92
CA GLY A 149 3.56 -7.36 -2.94
C GLY A 149 4.06 -7.01 -4.34
N VAL A 150 3.51 -7.66 -5.35
CA VAL A 150 3.81 -7.41 -6.76
C VAL A 150 2.54 -7.01 -7.47
N HIS A 151 2.60 -5.90 -8.18
CA HIS A 151 1.48 -5.31 -8.92
C HIS A 151 1.87 -5.10 -10.38
N LEU A 152 0.89 -5.09 -11.28
CA LEU A 152 1.09 -4.81 -12.69
C LEU A 152 0.29 -3.57 -13.07
N LEU A 153 0.96 -2.56 -13.61
CA LEU A 153 0.33 -1.35 -14.15
C LEU A 153 0.53 -1.32 -15.66
N GLU A 154 -0.54 -1.14 -16.43
CA GLU A 154 -0.45 -0.81 -17.85
C GLU A 154 -0.39 0.72 -17.99
N VAL A 155 0.76 1.27 -18.34
CA VAL A 155 0.94 2.74 -18.46
C VAL A 155 0.51 3.27 -19.83
N ALA A 156 0.60 2.42 -20.84
CA ALA A 156 0.06 2.62 -22.17
C ALA A 156 -0.24 1.23 -22.77
N PRO A 157 -1.08 1.12 -23.83
CA PRO A 157 -1.36 -0.16 -24.46
C PRO A 157 -0.07 -0.90 -24.84
N GLY A 158 0.17 -2.04 -24.20
CA GLY A 158 1.39 -2.84 -24.43
C GLY A 158 2.66 -2.34 -23.71
N ASP A 159 2.56 -1.38 -22.80
CA ASP A 159 3.68 -0.92 -21.96
C ASP A 159 3.31 -1.07 -20.48
N TYR A 160 4.07 -1.90 -19.77
CA TYR A 160 3.74 -2.35 -18.42
C TYR A 160 4.84 -2.05 -17.41
N GLN A 161 4.43 -1.71 -16.19
CA GLN A 161 5.31 -1.65 -15.02
C GLN A 161 4.98 -2.80 -14.08
N LEU A 162 5.98 -3.64 -13.80
CA LEU A 162 5.92 -4.62 -12.73
C LEU A 162 6.43 -3.97 -11.44
N ILE A 163 5.52 -3.67 -10.53
CA ILE A 163 5.77 -2.84 -9.35
C ILE A 163 6.01 -3.74 -8.13
N PHE A 164 7.20 -3.64 -7.55
CA PHE A 164 7.56 -4.29 -6.29
C PHE A 164 7.29 -3.35 -5.12
N GLY A 165 6.50 -3.80 -4.15
CA GLY A 165 6.12 -3.01 -2.98
C GLY A 165 7.15 -3.06 -1.86
N GLU A 166 7.34 -1.92 -1.18
CA GLU A 166 8.10 -1.78 0.06
C GLU A 166 7.42 -0.77 1.00
N SER A 167 7.07 -1.20 2.19
CA SER A 167 6.35 -0.41 3.18
C SER A 167 7.17 -0.19 4.46
N LYS A 168 7.12 1.04 4.98
CA LYS A 168 7.80 1.43 6.23
C LYS A 168 6.88 2.30 7.06
N MET A 169 6.68 1.94 8.33
CA MET A 169 6.01 2.78 9.32
C MET A 169 7.02 3.10 10.41
N TYR A 170 7.38 4.37 10.57
CA TYR A 170 8.44 4.81 11.48
C TYR A 170 7.96 5.93 12.38
N GLY A 171 8.20 5.76 13.68
CA GLY A 171 8.15 6.88 14.62
C GLY A 171 9.36 7.79 14.51
N ASP A 172 9.29 8.94 15.16
CA ASP A 172 10.43 9.85 15.31
C ASP A 172 11.54 9.17 16.12
N ALA A 173 12.78 9.55 15.84
CA ALA A 173 13.89 9.18 16.71
C ALA A 173 13.69 9.86 18.08
N LYS A 174 14.15 9.18 19.13
CA LYS A 174 14.07 9.69 20.50
C LYS A 174 14.61 11.12 20.57
N ASP A 175 13.82 12.02 21.13
CA ASP A 175 14.13 13.45 21.32
C ASP A 175 14.42 14.21 20.00
N ARG A 176 13.94 13.72 18.85
CA ARG A 176 14.11 14.37 17.54
C ARG A 176 12.83 14.32 16.71
N PRO A 177 11.86 15.21 17.00
CA PRO A 177 10.62 15.33 16.23
C PRO A 177 10.87 15.56 14.72
N GLY A 178 9.99 15.01 13.88
CA GLY A 178 10.04 15.19 12.42
C GLY A 178 11.11 14.35 11.70
N THR A 179 11.73 13.38 12.36
CA THR A 179 12.74 12.50 11.75
C THR A 179 12.16 11.23 11.15
N SER A 180 10.92 10.88 11.49
CA SER A 180 10.20 9.68 11.03
C SER A 180 10.15 9.55 9.50
N VAL A 181 9.85 10.62 8.77
CA VAL A 181 9.80 10.62 7.29
C VAL A 181 11.13 10.15 6.71
N ARG A 182 12.23 10.83 7.05
CA ARG A 182 13.58 10.50 6.57
C ARG A 182 13.97 9.07 6.93
N ARG A 183 13.66 8.63 8.16
CA ARG A 183 13.97 7.28 8.61
C ARG A 183 13.24 6.23 7.79
N GLY A 184 11.93 6.42 7.56
CA GLY A 184 11.12 5.53 6.74
C GLY A 184 11.63 5.45 5.30
N LEU A 185 11.86 6.59 4.66
CA LEU A 185 12.38 6.65 3.28
C LEU A 185 13.75 5.98 3.16
N LYS A 186 14.69 6.29 4.06
CA LYS A 186 16.03 5.64 4.06
C LYS A 186 15.94 4.13 4.22
N ALA A 187 15.06 3.65 5.10
CA ALA A 187 14.86 2.22 5.30
C ALA A 187 14.27 1.55 4.05
N ALA A 188 13.31 2.20 3.37
CA ALA A 188 12.73 1.70 2.13
C ALA A 188 13.75 1.63 0.99
N PHE A 189 14.46 2.74 0.73
CA PHE A 189 15.50 2.78 -0.31
C PHE A 189 16.67 1.83 -0.01
N LYS A 190 16.99 1.60 1.26
CA LYS A 190 17.95 0.55 1.63
C LYS A 190 17.46 -0.83 1.22
N SER A 191 16.24 -1.20 1.60
CA SER A 191 15.64 -2.50 1.24
C SER A 191 15.63 -2.72 -0.28
N ILE A 192 15.22 -1.70 -1.04
CA ILE A 192 15.20 -1.72 -2.50
C ILE A 192 16.62 -1.80 -3.09
N GLY A 193 17.59 -1.08 -2.51
CA GLY A 193 18.99 -1.17 -2.91
C GLY A 193 19.56 -2.57 -2.71
N ASP A 194 19.29 -3.18 -1.54
CA ASP A 194 19.72 -4.55 -1.25
C ASP A 194 19.08 -5.55 -2.24
N LEU A 195 17.79 -5.35 -2.59
CA LEU A 195 17.08 -6.14 -3.60
C LEU A 195 17.64 -5.94 -5.03
N HIS A 196 17.97 -4.71 -5.40
CA HIS A 196 18.62 -4.39 -6.67
C HIS A 196 19.97 -5.11 -6.81
N GLU A 197 20.79 -5.10 -5.76
CA GLU A 197 22.08 -5.78 -5.72
C GLU A 197 21.95 -7.31 -5.77
N ALA A 198 20.94 -7.88 -5.10
CA ALA A 198 20.64 -9.31 -5.15
C ALA A 198 20.09 -9.77 -6.51
N GLY A 199 19.57 -8.83 -7.31
CA GLY A 199 18.90 -9.08 -8.58
C GLY A 199 17.39 -9.21 -8.41
N LEU A 200 16.65 -8.55 -9.31
CA LEU A 200 15.19 -8.64 -9.39
C LEU A 200 14.78 -9.94 -10.09
N GLY A 201 15.00 -11.07 -9.41
CA GLY A 201 14.57 -12.38 -9.87
C GLY A 201 13.09 -12.61 -9.52
N PHE A 202 12.20 -12.41 -10.49
CA PHE A 202 10.84 -12.92 -10.41
C PHE A 202 10.82 -14.26 -11.17
N ASP A 203 10.91 -15.37 -10.43
CA ASP A 203 11.10 -16.69 -11.01
C ASP A 203 9.94 -17.09 -11.92
N THR A 204 10.26 -17.63 -13.10
CA THR A 204 9.28 -18.11 -14.10
C THR A 204 8.24 -19.06 -13.49
N TRP A 205 8.69 -19.97 -12.62
CA TRP A 205 7.81 -20.92 -11.95
C TRP A 205 6.81 -20.23 -11.02
N LEU A 206 7.25 -19.20 -10.29
CA LEU A 206 6.40 -18.48 -9.34
C LEU A 206 5.30 -17.71 -10.06
N VAL A 207 5.63 -17.13 -11.22
CA VAL A 207 4.65 -16.52 -12.13
C VAL A 207 3.57 -17.55 -12.45
N GLU A 208 3.94 -18.69 -13.03
CA GLU A 208 2.98 -19.69 -13.49
C GLU A 208 2.11 -20.24 -12.35
N SER A 209 2.68 -20.52 -11.17
CA SER A 209 1.91 -21.06 -10.04
C SER A 209 0.94 -20.05 -9.42
N GLU A 210 1.33 -18.78 -9.36
CA GLU A 210 0.49 -17.73 -8.78
C GLU A 210 -0.56 -17.21 -9.76
N LEU A 211 -0.23 -17.10 -11.07
CA LEU A 211 -1.20 -16.70 -12.10
C LEU A 211 -2.38 -17.67 -12.23
N LEU A 212 -2.17 -18.96 -11.99
CA LEU A 212 -3.25 -19.96 -11.97
C LEU A 212 -4.30 -19.69 -10.86
N LYS A 213 -3.98 -18.86 -9.86
CA LYS A 213 -4.88 -18.51 -8.76
C LYS A 213 -5.74 -17.27 -9.03
N GLU A 214 -5.57 -16.61 -10.18
CA GLU A 214 -6.16 -15.30 -10.49
C GLU A 214 -7.47 -15.35 -11.30
N THR A 215 -8.16 -16.50 -11.34
CA THR A 215 -9.42 -16.71 -12.13
C THR A 215 -9.32 -16.32 -13.59
N LEU A 216 -8.12 -16.46 -14.15
CA LEU A 216 -7.85 -16.23 -15.55
C LEU A 216 -8.14 -17.50 -16.35
N ASP A 217 -8.68 -17.33 -17.56
CA ASP A 217 -8.69 -18.41 -18.54
C ASP A 217 -7.26 -18.70 -19.05
N ALA A 218 -7.08 -19.82 -19.75
CA ALA A 218 -5.76 -20.25 -20.22
C ALA A 218 -5.11 -19.25 -21.19
N GLU A 219 -5.89 -18.46 -21.93
CA GLU A 219 -5.37 -17.44 -22.84
C GLU A 219 -4.91 -16.20 -22.06
N GLN A 220 -5.67 -15.78 -21.05
CA GLN A 220 -5.33 -14.68 -20.15
C GLN A 220 -4.10 -15.00 -19.29
N VAL A 221 -3.99 -16.22 -18.76
CA VAL A 221 -2.78 -16.69 -18.05
C VAL A 221 -1.57 -16.60 -18.98
N LYS A 222 -1.72 -17.08 -20.23
CA LYS A 222 -0.64 -17.04 -21.22
C LYS A 222 -0.24 -15.62 -21.60
N ALA A 223 -1.21 -14.71 -21.77
CA ALA A 223 -0.96 -13.31 -22.08
C ALA A 223 -0.21 -12.61 -20.93
N LEU A 224 -0.66 -12.82 -19.69
CA LEU A 224 -0.02 -12.25 -18.52
C LEU A 224 1.36 -12.85 -18.25
N ALA A 225 1.54 -14.16 -18.45
CA ALA A 225 2.85 -14.80 -18.39
C ALA A 225 3.82 -14.21 -19.41
N ALA A 226 3.36 -13.92 -20.64
CA ALA A 226 4.19 -13.29 -21.67
C ALA A 226 4.60 -11.85 -21.33
N ILE A 227 3.79 -11.12 -20.55
CA ILE A 227 4.14 -9.78 -20.04
C ILE A 227 5.18 -9.88 -18.93
N LEU A 228 4.98 -10.81 -17.99
CA LEU A 228 5.85 -10.96 -16.81
C LEU A 228 7.21 -11.57 -17.16
N LEU A 229 7.22 -12.45 -18.16
CA LEU A 229 8.38 -13.21 -18.64
C LEU A 229 8.54 -13.03 -20.16
N PRO A 230 8.94 -11.83 -20.63
CA PRO A 230 9.10 -11.59 -22.05
C PRO A 230 10.19 -12.50 -22.63
N PRO A 231 9.97 -13.10 -23.82
CA PRO A 231 10.93 -14.01 -24.43
C PRO A 231 12.27 -13.31 -24.71
N ALA A 232 13.37 -14.02 -24.48
CA ALA A 232 14.73 -13.49 -24.67
C ALA A 232 15.03 -13.03 -26.11
N SER A 233 14.23 -13.48 -27.09
CA SER A 233 14.31 -13.04 -28.49
C SER A 233 13.79 -11.61 -28.71
N GLY A 234 13.08 -11.02 -27.74
CA GLY A 234 12.40 -9.73 -27.91
C GLY A 234 11.19 -9.80 -28.85
N GLU A 235 10.77 -11.00 -29.25
CA GLU A 235 9.58 -11.20 -30.08
C GLU A 235 8.31 -11.05 -29.22
N GLY A 236 7.74 -9.86 -29.23
CA GLY A 236 6.49 -9.52 -28.54
C GLY A 236 6.16 -8.04 -28.67
N SER A 237 4.88 -7.67 -28.57
CA SER A 237 4.44 -6.27 -28.58
C SER A 237 4.47 -5.61 -27.20
N ALA A 238 4.65 -6.39 -26.13
CA ALA A 238 4.61 -5.91 -24.75
C ALA A 238 6.01 -5.50 -24.26
N GLN A 239 6.14 -4.25 -23.83
CA GLN A 239 7.29 -3.74 -23.09
C GLN A 239 7.01 -3.83 -21.59
N LYS A 240 8.05 -4.13 -20.81
CA LYS A 240 7.93 -4.26 -19.36
C LYS A 240 9.15 -3.68 -18.64
N SER A 241 8.93 -2.75 -17.73
CA SER A 241 9.92 -2.34 -16.71
C SER A 241 9.64 -3.01 -15.38
N ASN A 242 10.68 -3.18 -14.56
CA ASN A 242 10.52 -3.47 -13.14
C ASN A 242 10.62 -2.13 -12.41
N ASP A 243 9.67 -1.81 -11.53
CA ASP A 243 9.57 -0.53 -10.84
C ASP A 243 9.15 -0.74 -9.38
N PHE A 244 9.04 0.34 -8.58
CA PHE A 244 8.80 0.21 -7.14
C PHE A 244 7.63 1.05 -6.63
N GLY A 245 6.87 0.48 -5.70
CA GLY A 245 5.88 1.17 -4.90
C GLY A 245 6.39 1.32 -3.47
N ILE A 246 6.46 2.54 -2.95
CA ILE A 246 6.94 2.78 -1.59
C ILE A 246 5.81 3.39 -0.76
N PHE A 247 5.55 2.82 0.41
CA PHE A 247 4.69 3.45 1.43
C PHE A 247 5.51 3.86 2.64
N VAL A 248 5.33 5.11 3.10
CA VAL A 248 5.89 5.64 4.34
C VAL A 248 4.79 6.18 5.25
N GLY A 249 4.55 5.47 6.34
CA GLY A 249 3.83 5.99 7.51
C GLY A 249 4.81 6.74 8.43
N TYR A 250 4.49 7.96 8.82
CA TYR A 250 5.37 8.81 9.65
C TYR A 250 4.60 9.58 10.71
N GLU A 251 5.30 10.19 11.67
CA GLU A 251 4.69 10.91 12.79
C GLU A 251 4.60 12.42 12.54
N LEU A 252 3.48 13.01 12.97
CA LEU A 252 3.38 14.42 13.28
C LEU A 252 3.43 14.57 14.81
N ASP A 253 4.54 15.11 15.32
CA ASP A 253 4.66 15.40 16.75
C ASP A 253 3.85 16.65 17.10
N VAL A 254 2.75 16.43 17.83
CA VAL A 254 1.83 17.48 18.29
C VAL A 254 1.65 17.41 19.80
N VAL A 255 2.61 16.78 20.51
CA VAL A 255 2.57 16.60 21.97
C VAL A 255 2.45 17.94 22.71
N ALA A 256 3.16 18.96 22.22
CA ALA A 256 3.16 20.30 22.80
C ALA A 256 2.17 21.27 22.13
N TYR A 257 1.38 20.81 21.15
CA TYR A 257 0.47 21.69 20.42
C TYR A 257 -0.77 22.04 21.28
N PRO A 258 -1.11 23.32 21.48
CA PRO A 258 -2.18 23.73 22.38
C PRO A 258 -3.55 23.62 21.72
N PHE A 259 -4.04 22.40 21.48
CA PHE A 259 -5.32 22.16 20.79
C PHE A 259 -6.52 22.94 21.38
N GLY A 260 -6.54 23.15 22.70
CA GLY A 260 -7.61 23.87 23.39
C GLY A 260 -7.70 25.37 23.06
N ASP A 261 -6.62 25.95 22.54
CA ASP A 261 -6.52 27.37 22.21
C ASP A 261 -6.86 27.66 20.74
N HIS A 262 -7.22 26.63 19.97
CA HIS A 262 -7.41 26.72 18.52
C HIS A 262 -8.78 26.25 18.05
N THR A 263 -9.26 26.86 16.97
CA THR A 263 -10.49 26.41 16.29
C THR A 263 -10.26 25.10 15.53
N ARG A 264 -11.34 24.41 15.16
CA ARG A 264 -11.27 23.20 14.33
C ARG A 264 -10.54 23.45 13.02
N GLU A 265 -10.83 24.57 12.39
CA GLU A 265 -10.26 24.97 11.10
C GLU A 265 -8.75 25.27 11.23
N GLU A 266 -8.34 25.96 12.30
CA GLU A 266 -6.93 26.23 12.60
C GLU A 266 -6.14 24.95 12.86
N ILE A 267 -6.69 24.02 13.66
CA ILE A 267 -6.07 22.72 13.90
C ILE A 267 -5.90 21.96 12.57
N ALA A 268 -6.95 21.90 11.76
CA ALA A 268 -6.88 21.19 10.48
C ALA A 268 -5.86 21.82 9.52
N GLN A 269 -5.78 23.15 9.48
CA GLN A 269 -4.77 23.86 8.69
C GLN A 269 -3.36 23.59 9.20
N TYR A 270 -3.15 23.63 10.52
CA TYR A 270 -1.86 23.36 11.16
C TYR A 270 -1.36 21.95 10.84
N LEU A 271 -2.17 20.91 11.09
CA LEU A 271 -1.79 19.52 10.86
C LEU A 271 -1.45 19.27 9.38
N ARG A 272 -2.25 19.83 8.46
CA ARG A 272 -2.00 19.71 7.02
C ARG A 272 -0.76 20.47 6.57
N GLY A 273 -0.48 21.63 7.15
CA GLY A 273 0.74 22.40 6.90
C GLY A 273 1.98 21.64 7.36
N LEU A 274 1.96 21.15 8.61
CA LEU A 274 3.05 20.38 9.18
C LEU A 274 3.39 19.12 8.37
N ALA A 275 2.36 18.38 7.92
CA ALA A 275 2.54 17.23 7.04
C ALA A 275 3.21 17.60 5.70
N GLN A 276 2.81 18.73 5.10
CA GLN A 276 3.42 19.21 3.85
C GLN A 276 4.87 19.61 4.05
N ASP A 277 5.17 20.37 5.10
CA ASP A 277 6.51 20.87 5.40
C ASP A 277 7.51 19.72 5.61
N LEU A 278 7.10 18.69 6.34
CA LEU A 278 7.93 17.50 6.59
C LEU A 278 8.23 16.71 5.31
N ILE A 279 7.26 16.57 4.40
CA ILE A 279 7.48 15.89 3.12
C ILE A 279 8.33 16.74 2.17
N ALA A 280 8.03 18.04 2.07
CA ALA A 280 8.75 18.97 1.21
C ALA A 280 10.25 19.02 1.58
N ALA A 281 10.56 18.94 2.88
CA ALA A 281 11.94 18.92 3.38
C ALA A 281 12.75 17.67 2.95
N GLU A 282 12.10 16.59 2.52
CA GLU A 282 12.76 15.32 2.17
C GLU A 282 12.89 15.08 0.65
N ILE A 283 12.36 15.97 -0.19
CA ILE A 283 12.39 15.80 -1.66
C ILE A 283 13.82 15.61 -2.21
N GLU A 284 14.76 16.47 -1.79
CA GLU A 284 16.16 16.36 -2.24
C GLU A 284 16.83 15.10 -1.67
N ALA A 285 16.52 14.72 -0.43
CA ALA A 285 17.04 13.50 0.17
C ALA A 285 16.57 12.24 -0.59
N ILE A 286 15.33 12.22 -1.08
CA ILE A 286 14.80 11.13 -1.93
C ILE A 286 15.60 11.05 -3.23
N LYS A 287 15.82 12.19 -3.91
CA LYS A 287 16.62 12.24 -5.14
C LYS A 287 18.04 11.71 -4.91
N ASP A 288 18.65 12.09 -3.78
CA ASP A 288 19.97 11.64 -3.39
C ASP A 288 20.02 10.14 -3.09
N GLU A 289 19.02 9.56 -2.41
CA GLU A 289 18.93 8.12 -2.17
C GLU A 289 18.82 7.35 -3.50
N ILE A 290 17.96 7.80 -4.42
CA ILE A 290 17.82 7.19 -5.76
C ILE A 290 19.16 7.21 -6.51
N LYS A 291 19.83 8.37 -6.52
CA LYS A 291 21.11 8.55 -7.23
C LYS A 291 22.22 7.72 -6.59
N THR A 292 22.39 7.80 -5.28
CA THR A 292 23.50 7.17 -4.55
C THR A 292 23.44 5.65 -4.63
N ARG A 293 22.24 5.08 -4.74
CA ARG A 293 22.02 3.63 -4.85
C ARG A 293 21.97 3.11 -6.29
N GLY A 294 22.20 3.97 -7.29
CA GLY A 294 22.14 3.56 -8.70
C GLY A 294 20.73 3.22 -9.20
N LEU A 295 19.69 3.68 -8.49
CA LEU A 295 18.29 3.32 -8.77
C LEU A 295 17.62 4.24 -9.81
N GLY A 296 18.37 5.15 -10.44
CA GLY A 296 17.83 6.13 -11.40
C GLY A 296 17.23 5.51 -12.68
N GLY A 297 17.44 4.21 -12.92
CA GLY A 297 16.78 3.46 -13.99
C GLY A 297 15.29 3.20 -13.73
N TYR A 298 14.87 3.17 -12.46
CA TYR A 298 13.52 2.77 -12.05
C TYR A 298 12.54 3.95 -11.97
N CYS A 299 11.26 3.65 -12.13
CA CYS A 299 10.12 4.47 -11.72
C CYS A 299 9.79 4.15 -10.25
N PHE A 300 9.32 5.16 -9.53
CA PHE A 300 8.87 5.00 -8.14
C PHE A 300 7.51 5.66 -7.94
N HIS A 301 6.60 4.93 -7.31
CA HIS A 301 5.29 5.41 -6.86
C HIS A 301 5.32 5.52 -5.34
N LEU A 302 5.57 6.72 -4.81
CA LEU A 302 5.71 6.93 -3.37
C LEU A 302 4.41 7.43 -2.74
N TYR A 303 4.08 6.89 -1.57
CA TYR A 303 2.92 7.24 -0.77
C TYR A 303 3.38 7.61 0.63
N ALA A 304 2.94 8.76 1.13
CA ALA A 304 3.24 9.22 2.48
C ALA A 304 1.95 9.48 3.25
N VAL A 305 1.83 8.91 4.46
CA VAL A 305 0.66 9.09 5.34
C VAL A 305 1.12 9.48 6.75
N PRO A 306 0.68 10.64 7.27
CA PRO A 306 0.99 11.04 8.64
C PRO A 306 0.10 10.35 9.67
N PHE A 307 0.66 10.11 10.85
CA PHE A 307 0.00 9.64 12.07
C PHE A 307 0.32 10.62 13.21
N LEU A 308 -0.64 10.92 14.08
CA LEU A 308 -0.37 11.85 15.18
C LEU A 308 0.41 11.17 16.29
N LYS A 309 1.42 11.88 16.81
CA LYS A 309 2.05 11.62 18.10
C LYS A 309 1.59 12.67 19.10
N ARG A 310 0.85 12.24 20.12
CA ARG A 310 0.11 13.14 21.02
C ARG A 310 -0.15 12.53 22.40
N HIS A 311 -0.61 13.35 23.34
CA HIS A 311 -1.11 12.86 24.63
C HIS A 311 -2.50 12.24 24.50
N VAL A 312 -2.67 11.03 25.03
CA VAL A 312 -3.95 10.33 25.18
C VAL A 312 -4.00 9.75 26.60
N ASN A 313 -4.94 10.21 27.43
CA ASN A 313 -5.11 9.74 28.81
C ASN A 313 -3.81 9.76 29.65
N GLY A 314 -2.99 10.80 29.49
CA GLY A 314 -1.75 10.98 30.25
C GLY A 314 -0.53 10.23 29.72
N THR A 315 -0.65 9.43 28.66
CA THR A 315 0.47 8.80 27.96
C THR A 315 0.68 9.43 26.59
N VAL A 316 1.91 9.37 26.07
CA VAL A 316 2.18 9.75 24.67
C VAL A 316 1.93 8.52 23.81
N LYS A 317 1.03 8.65 22.85
CA LYS A 317 0.77 7.66 21.81
C LYS A 317 1.24 8.19 20.46
N GLY A 318 1.74 7.30 19.61
CA GLY A 318 2.24 7.62 18.28
C GLY A 318 1.95 6.54 17.25
N ILE A 319 2.75 6.49 16.19
CA ILE A 319 2.55 5.54 15.09
C ILE A 319 2.73 4.09 15.54
N GLU A 320 3.56 3.84 16.56
CA GLU A 320 3.75 2.50 17.12
C GLU A 320 2.46 1.98 17.76
N ASP A 321 1.73 2.83 18.49
CA ASP A 321 0.40 2.48 19.01
C ASP A 321 -0.59 2.25 17.87
N ALA A 322 -0.57 3.09 16.82
CA ALA A 322 -1.45 2.92 15.66
C ALA A 322 -1.18 1.59 14.92
N ARG A 323 0.07 1.11 14.90
CA ARG A 323 0.43 -0.20 14.33
C ARG A 323 -0.16 -1.35 15.15
N VAL A 324 -0.09 -1.25 16.49
CA VAL A 324 -0.67 -2.25 17.40
C VAL A 324 -2.20 -2.27 17.29
N ASP A 325 -2.83 -1.10 17.25
CA ASP A 325 -4.28 -0.95 17.10
C ASP A 325 -4.76 -1.53 15.77
N LEU A 326 -4.07 -1.24 14.66
CA LEU A 326 -4.39 -1.81 13.35
C LEU A 326 -4.18 -3.33 13.31
N ALA A 327 -3.10 -3.85 13.88
CA ALA A 327 -2.88 -5.29 13.97
C ALA A 327 -3.96 -5.99 14.81
N THR A 328 -4.45 -5.31 15.86
CA THR A 328 -5.55 -5.81 16.71
C THR A 328 -6.83 -5.92 15.89
N GLU A 329 -7.16 -4.87 15.15
CA GLU A 329 -8.35 -4.83 14.29
C GLU A 329 -8.30 -5.90 13.19
N LEU A 330 -7.17 -6.02 12.49
CA LEU A 330 -6.99 -6.98 11.38
C LEU A 330 -6.97 -8.44 11.84
N SER A 331 -6.35 -8.72 12.99
CA SER A 331 -6.20 -10.09 13.50
C SER A 331 -7.38 -10.55 14.38
N GLY A 332 -8.18 -9.60 14.87
CA GLY A 332 -9.20 -9.84 15.90
C GLY A 332 -8.64 -10.33 17.24
N ARG A 333 -7.34 -10.16 17.49
CA ARG A 333 -6.63 -10.64 18.68
C ARG A 333 -5.97 -9.46 19.41
N ALA A 334 -6.05 -9.48 20.73
CA ALA A 334 -5.32 -8.52 21.57
C ALA A 334 -3.81 -8.80 21.55
N GLU A 335 -3.03 -7.78 21.88
CA GLU A 335 -1.60 -7.95 22.15
C GLU A 335 -1.41 -8.98 23.27
N ASN A 336 -0.54 -9.97 23.06
CA ASN A 336 -0.20 -10.90 24.12
C ASN A 336 0.53 -10.13 25.22
N ALA A 337 -0.08 -10.03 26.41
CA ALA A 337 0.57 -9.49 27.58
C ALA A 337 1.90 -10.25 27.79
N ARG A 338 3.02 -9.51 27.75
CA ARG A 338 4.37 -10.05 27.94
C ARG A 338 4.56 -10.66 29.32
#